data_AF-A0A2W7AT88-F1
#
_entry.id   AF-A0A2W7AT88-F1
#
_cell.length_a   1.000
_cell.length_b   1.000
_cell.length_c   1.000
_cell.angle_alpha   90.00
_cell.angle_beta   90.00
_cell.angle_gamma   90.00
#
_symmetry.space_group_name_H-M   'P 1'
#
loop_
_entity.id
_entity.type
_entity.pdbx_description
1 polymer ?
#
loop_
_entity_poly.entity_id
_entity_poly.type
_entity_poly.pdbx_seq_one_letter_code
_entity_poly.pdbx_strand_id
1 'polypeptide(L)' 'MDTTVSLLVEVPEILHESLQGYLEMRPDWDQDRVITAALSLFLLQNQTESSPEKLNHRQASRIYLDALFKRPIGQN' A
#
# COMPACT_ATOMS: atom_id res chain seq x y z
N MET A 1 -4.67 12.77 -13.13
CA MET A 1 -5.90 12.00 -12.81
C MET A 1 -5.43 10.68 -12.25
N ASP A 2 -5.21 10.62 -10.95
CA ASP A 2 -4.89 9.37 -10.28
C ASP A 2 -6.19 8.59 -10.13
N THR A 3 -6.40 7.62 -11.02
CA THR A 3 -7.58 6.76 -11.01
C THR A 3 -7.45 5.80 -9.83
N THR A 4 -7.89 6.22 -8.65
CA THR A 4 -7.98 5.31 -7.50
C THR A 4 -9.12 4.33 -7.72
N VAL A 5 -8.86 3.05 -7.43
CA VAL A 5 -9.86 1.98 -7.49
C VAL A 5 -10.21 1.61 -6.07
N SER A 6 -11.49 1.68 -5.71
CA SER A 6 -11.97 1.21 -4.41
C SER A 6 -11.92 -0.32 -4.36
N LEU A 7 -11.32 -0.85 -3.29
CA LEU A 7 -11.21 -2.28 -3.05
C LEU A 7 -12.05 -2.65 -1.82
N LEU A 8 -13.02 -3.54 -1.99
CA LEU A 8 -13.78 -4.13 -0.89
C LEU A 8 -13.23 -5.53 -0.61
N VAL A 9 -12.68 -5.73 0.58
CA VAL A 9 -12.12 -7.02 1.02
C VAL A 9 -12.53 -7.27 2.46
N GLU A 10 -12.90 -8.52 2.75
CA GLU A 10 -13.08 -9.02 4.10
C GLU A 10 -11.73 -9.48 4.65
N VAL A 11 -11.36 -9.00 5.84
CA VAL A 11 -10.12 -9.37 6.52
C VAL A 11 -10.45 -10.05 7.85
N PRO A 12 -9.62 -11.01 8.31
CA PRO A 12 -9.79 -11.60 9.63
C PRO A 12 -9.74 -10.54 10.74
N GLU A 13 -10.60 -10.68 11.74
CA GLU A 13 -10.74 -9.71 12.85
C GLU A 13 -9.40 -9.43 13.54
N ILE A 14 -8.61 -10.47 13.81
CA ILE A 14 -7.28 -10.35 14.42
C ILE A 14 -6.32 -9.45 13.62
N LEU A 15 -6.42 -9.45 12.30
CA LEU A 15 -5.60 -8.62 11.42
C LEU A 15 -6.11 -7.18 11.44
N HIS A 16 -7.42 -7.00 11.48
CA HIS A 16 -8.05 -5.68 11.64
C HIS A 16 -7.68 -5.03 12.98
N GLU A 17 -7.74 -5.77 14.10
CA GLU A 17 -7.31 -5.27 15.41
C GLU A 17 -5.83 -4.86 15.41
N SER A 18 -4.97 -5.68 14.79
CA SER A 18 -3.54 -5.37 14.66
C SER A 18 -3.30 -4.11 13.82
N LEU A 19 -4.08 -3.92 12.74
CA LEU A 19 -4.04 -2.72 11.93
C LEU A 19 -4.47 -1.49 12.73
N GLN A 20 -5.57 -1.58 13.48
CA GLN A 20 -6.05 -0.50 14.32
C GLN A 20 -5.00 -0.08 15.35
N GLY A 21 -4.41 -1.04 16.06
CA GLY A 21 -3.33 -0.75 17.02
C GLY A 21 -2.12 -0.08 16.35
N TYR A 22 -1.76 -0.47 15.12
CA TYR A 22 -0.69 0.18 14.38
C TYR A 22 -1.02 1.65 14.02
N LEU A 23 -2.26 1.92 13.60
CA LEU A 23 -2.72 3.26 13.24
C LEU A 23 -2.83 4.18 14.47
N GLU A 24 -3.26 3.65 15.63
CA GLU A 24 -3.30 4.41 16.89
C GLU A 24 -1.91 4.90 17.32
N MET A 25 -0.86 4.11 17.06
CA MET A 25 0.53 4.50 17.35
C MET A 25 1.10 5.49 16.33
N ARG A 26 0.45 5.70 15.18
CA ARG A 26 0.96 6.51 14.08
C ARG A 26 -0.14 7.40 13.49
N PRO A 27 -0.36 8.60 14.06
CA PRO A 27 -1.42 9.50 13.61
C PRO A 27 -1.26 9.98 12.16
N ASP A 28 -0.04 9.93 11.60
CA ASP A 28 0.24 10.28 10.20
C ASP A 28 -0.12 9.16 9.19
N TRP A 29 -0.62 8.02 9.68
CA TRP A 29 -0.96 6.86 8.88
C TRP A 29 -2.47 6.64 8.85
N ASP A 30 -2.93 6.26 7.66
CA ASP A 30 -4.31 5.92 7.31
C ASP A 30 -4.36 4.48 6.79
N GLN A 31 -5.52 3.85 6.94
CA GLN A 31 -5.78 2.48 6.51
C GLN A 31 -5.41 2.27 5.04
N ASP A 32 -5.79 3.20 4.16
CA ASP A 32 -5.50 3.13 2.72
C ASP A 32 -3.99 3.10 2.44
N ARG A 33 -3.20 3.89 3.17
CA ARG A 33 -1.74 3.92 3.04
C ARG A 33 -1.10 2.63 3.52
N VAL A 34 -1.56 2.08 4.64
CA VAL A 34 -1.05 0.79 5.14
C VAL A 34 -1.36 -0.32 4.16
N ILE A 35 -2.60 -0.39 3.67
CA ILE A 35 -3.03 -1.41 2.70
C ILE A 35 -2.27 -1.23 1.38
N THR A 36 -2.10 0.00 0.90
CA THR A 36 -1.34 0.30 -0.33
C THR A 36 0.13 -0.11 -0.18
N ALA A 37 0.75 0.19 0.96
CA ALA A 37 2.13 -0.22 1.26
C ALA A 37 2.26 -1.75 1.37
N ALA A 38 1.33 -2.41 2.07
CA ALA A 38 1.34 -3.86 2.23
C ALA A 38 1.14 -4.58 0.89
N LEU A 39 0.17 -4.13 0.09
CA LEU A 39 -0.12 -4.72 -1.22
C LEU A 39 1.05 -4.53 -2.20
N SER A 40 1.60 -3.32 -2.28
CA SER A 40 2.75 -3.05 -3.14
C SER A 40 4.00 -3.85 -2.71
N LEU A 41 4.26 -3.96 -1.41
CA LEU A 41 5.34 -4.79 -0.89
C LEU A 41 5.12 -6.28 -1.19
N PHE A 42 3.90 -6.78 -0.99
CA PHE A 42 3.55 -8.16 -1.30
C PHE A 42 3.81 -8.47 -2.78
N LEU A 43 3.40 -7.59 -3.69
CA LEU A 43 3.67 -7.74 -5.12
C LEU A 43 5.16 -7.71 -5.44
N LEU A 44 5.95 -6.85 -4.78
CA LEU A 44 7.40 -6.80 -4.97
C LEU A 44 8.10 -8.09 -4.50
N GLN A 45 7.65 -8.65 -3.39
CA GLN A 45 8.23 -9.85 -2.80
C GLN A 45 7.87 -11.13 -3.56
N ASN A 46 6.67 -11.18 -4.17
CA ASN A 46 6.15 -12.37 -4.84
C ASN A 46 6.26 -12.34 -6.38
N GLN A 47 6.89 -11.31 -6.96
CA GLN A 47 7.15 -11.29 -8.40
C GLN A 47 8.25 -12.31 -8.75
N THR A 48 7.89 -13.28 -9.59
CA THR A 48 8.81 -14.24 -10.19
C THR A 48 9.34 -13.71 -11.53
N GLU A 49 10.62 -13.96 -11.82
CA GLU A 49 11.34 -13.54 -13.04
C GLU A 49 10.66 -13.91 -14.37
N SER A 50 9.72 -14.85 -14.34
CA SER A 50 9.00 -15.39 -15.49
C SER A 50 7.66 -14.69 -15.79
N SER A 51 7.23 -13.73 -14.98
CA SER A 51 5.99 -13.00 -15.27
C SER A 51 6.25 -11.87 -16.28
N PRO A 52 5.43 -11.72 -17.35
CA PRO A 52 5.53 -10.62 -18.31
C PRO A 52 5.33 -9.22 -17.70
N GLU A 53 5.07 -9.14 -16.39
CA GLU A 53 4.80 -7.92 -15.63
C GLU A 53 6.05 -7.20 -15.11
N LYS A 54 7.20 -7.25 -15.81
CA LYS A 54 8.38 -6.42 -15.43
C LYS A 54 8.06 -4.92 -15.34
N LEU A 55 7.05 -4.45 -16.09
CA LEU A 55 6.56 -3.07 -16.03
C LEU A 55 5.87 -2.76 -14.69
N ASN A 56 5.22 -3.74 -14.05
CA ASN A 56 4.50 -3.56 -12.80
C ASN A 56 5.45 -3.54 -11.58
N HIS A 57 6.66 -4.11 -11.69
CA HIS A 57 7.69 -4.04 -10.63
C HIS A 57 8.06 -2.59 -10.29
N ARG A 58 8.36 -1.79 -11.33
CA ARG A 58 8.75 -0.38 -11.16
C ARG A 58 7.60 0.47 -10.63
N GLN A 59 6.37 0.15 -11.01
CA GLN A 59 5.18 0.85 -10.51
C GLN A 59 4.88 0.48 -9.06
N ALA A 60 4.91 -0.81 -8.71
CA ALA A 60 4.71 -1.29 -7.35
C ALA A 60 5.78 -0.73 -6.39
N SER A 61 7.05 -0.71 -6.78
CA SER A 61 8.13 -0.11 -5.96
C SER A 61 7.94 1.38 -5.76
N ARG A 62 7.49 2.11 -6.78
CA ARG A 62 7.17 3.53 -6.65
C ARG A 62 6.01 3.76 -5.68
N ILE A 63 4.92 3.01 -5.84
CA ILE A 63 3.75 3.09 -4.96
C ILE A 63 4.12 2.75 -3.51
N TYR A 64 4.95 1.72 -3.31
CA TYR A 64 5.46 1.35 -1.99
C TYR A 64 6.25 2.50 -1.34
N LEU A 65 7.19 3.08 -2.07
CA LEU A 65 7.99 4.22 -1.58
C LEU A 65 7.12 5.45 -1.32
N ASP A 66 6.17 5.76 -2.21
CA ASP A 66 5.25 6.89 -2.04
C ASP A 66 4.36 6.68 -0.81
N ALA A 67 3.88 5.45 -0.57
CA ALA A 67 3.13 5.10 0.63
C ALA A 67 4.00 5.17 1.88
N LEU A 68 5.26 4.74 1.86
CA LEU A 68 6.15 4.84 3.03
C LEU A 68 6.52 6.28 3.37
N PHE A 69 6.82 7.09 2.36
CA PHE A 69 7.45 8.39 2.57
C PHE A 69 6.50 9.58 2.45
N LYS A 70 5.19 9.36 2.17
CA LYS A 70 4.15 10.39 1.93
C LYS A 70 4.77 11.78 1.83
N ARG A 71 5.18 12.19 0.63
CA ARG A 71 5.36 13.63 0.40
C ARG A 71 4.01 14.25 0.74
N PRO A 72 3.93 15.26 1.62
CA PRO A 72 2.74 16.07 1.66
C PRO A 72 2.55 16.56 0.22
N ILE A 73 1.48 16.09 -0.42
CA ILE A 73 1.02 16.72 -1.65
C ILE A 73 0.70 18.12 -1.20
N GLY A 74 1.60 19.05 -1.49
CA GLY A 74 1.32 20.47 -1.35
C GLY A 74 0.05 20.71 -2.12
N GLN A 75 -1.03 20.96 -1.38
CA GLN A 75 -2.21 21.63 -1.87
C GLN A 75 -1.73 22.99 -2.40
N ASN A 76 -1.48 23.11 -3.70
CA ASN A 76 -1.38 24.39 -4.38
C ASN A 76 -1.73 24.24 -5.87
#